data_AF-A0A1T4JI10-F1
#
_entry.id   AF-A0A1T4JI10-F1
#
_cell.length_a   1.000
_cell.length_b   1.000
_cell.length_c   1.000
_cell.angle_alpha   90.00
_cell.angle_beta   90.00
_cell.angle_gamma   90.00
#
_symmetry.space_group_name_H-M   'P 1'
#
loop_
_entity.id
_entity.type
_entity.pdbx_description
1 polymer ?
#
loop_
_entity_poly.entity_id
_entity_poly.type
_entity_poly.pdbx_seq_one_letter_code
_entity_poly.pdbx_strand_id
1 'polypeptide(L)'
;MAKKSSLNVLYLVGMALVALGFVLPIFQFSSILGKHQFTGFDLVGDGDTALKIYTLLIFIGGISGVVLSFVKVQNAKLLKLAALLVSIIGFVLVVVSLVHSDGAAIIKGLNLGKKTVSFIFKSLYAGSYMIVAGWIIAIAGFVTGK
;
A
#
# COMPACT_ATOMS: atom_id res chain seq x y z
N MET A 1 23.91 -29.01 4.32
CA MET A 1 23.45 -28.20 5.48
C MET A 1 22.23 -27.39 5.07
N ALA A 2 21.02 -27.83 5.43
CA ALA A 2 19.80 -27.07 5.14
C ALA A 2 19.76 -25.83 6.05
N LYS A 3 20.07 -24.65 5.48
CA LYS A 3 19.95 -23.38 6.20
C LYS A 3 18.51 -23.26 6.69
N LYS A 4 18.31 -23.32 8.01
CA LYS A 4 17.01 -23.17 8.67
C LYS A 4 16.53 -21.76 8.34
N SER A 5 15.65 -21.65 7.34
CA SER A 5 14.98 -20.39 7.04
C SER A 5 14.02 -20.17 8.21
N SER A 6 14.43 -19.40 9.21
CA SER A 6 13.51 -18.88 10.21
C SER A 6 12.47 -18.07 9.44
N LEU A 7 11.30 -18.68 9.23
CA LEU A 7 10.20 -17.99 8.57
C LEU A 7 9.83 -16.82 9.49
N ASN A 8 10.04 -15.62 8.97
CA ASN A 8 9.76 -14.40 9.71
C ASN A 8 8.26 -14.15 9.68
N VAL A 9 7.55 -14.72 10.66
CA VAL A 9 6.08 -14.71 10.74
C VAL A 9 5.54 -13.29 10.79
N LEU A 10 6.22 -12.38 11.50
CA LEU A 10 5.84 -10.97 11.54
C LEU A 10 5.89 -10.34 10.15
N TYR A 11 6.98 -10.54 9.40
CA TYR A 11 7.08 -10.03 8.04
C TYR A 11 5.99 -10.62 7.13
N LEU A 12 5.76 -11.94 7.21
CA LEU A 12 4.71 -12.62 6.45
C LEU A 12 3.31 -12.05 6.75
N VAL A 13 2.96 -11.95 8.03
CA VAL A 13 1.66 -11.43 8.49
C VAL A 13 1.47 -9.98 8.04
N GLY A 14 2.52 -9.16 8.17
CA GLY A 14 2.48 -7.77 7.72
C GLY A 14 2.18 -7.65 6.23
N MET A 15 2.90 -8.41 5.39
CA MET A 15 2.67 -8.38 3.94
C MET A 15 1.33 -9.02 3.52
N ALA A 16 0.84 -10.01 4.26
CA ALA A 16 -0.49 -10.57 4.05
C ALA A 16 -1.60 -9.55 4.38
N LEU A 17 -1.45 -8.76 5.44
CA LEU A 17 -2.36 -7.67 5.78
C LEU A 17 -2.39 -6.58 4.69
N VAL A 18 -1.25 -6.29 4.06
CA VAL A 18 -1.20 -5.37 2.90
C VAL A 18 -2.06 -5.92 1.75
N ALA A 19 -1.92 -7.20 1.42
CA ALA A 19 -2.69 -7.82 0.35
C ALA A 19 -4.20 -7.91 0.69
N LEU A 20 -4.55 -8.24 1.94
CA LEU A 20 -5.96 -8.31 2.39
C LEU A 20 -6.59 -6.91 2.48
N GLY A 21 -5.85 -5.92 2.97
CA GLY A 21 -6.31 -4.53 3.03
C GLY A 21 -6.58 -3.95 1.65
N PHE A 22 -5.94 -4.48 0.60
CA PHE A 22 -6.21 -4.10 -0.79
C PHE A 22 -7.59 -4.54 -1.29
N VAL A 23 -8.09 -5.69 -0.81
CA VAL A 23 -9.41 -6.24 -1.19
C VAL A 23 -10.53 -5.50 -0.48
N LEU A 24 -10.24 -4.91 0.68
CA LEU A 24 -11.19 -4.11 1.44
C LEU A 24 -11.25 -2.68 0.89
N PRO A 25 -12.28 -1.88 1.25
CA PRO A 25 -12.34 -0.52 0.79
C PRO A 25 -11.17 0.29 1.35
N ILE A 26 -10.37 0.86 0.45
CA ILE A 26 -9.14 1.59 0.76
C ILE A 26 -9.47 3.08 0.89
N PHE A 27 -10.30 3.58 -0.03
CA PHE A 27 -10.72 4.97 -0.05
C PHE A 27 -12.25 5.11 -0.04
N GLN A 28 -12.75 6.18 0.56
CA GLN A 28 -14.13 6.59 0.51
C GLN A 28 -14.19 8.04 0.02
N PHE A 29 -14.84 8.28 -1.11
CA PHE A 29 -15.08 9.62 -1.62
C PHE A 29 -16.52 10.02 -1.36
N SER A 30 -16.72 11.26 -0.90
CA SER A 30 -18.07 11.84 -0.79
C SER A 30 -18.31 12.69 -2.03
N SER A 31 -19.22 12.25 -2.90
CA SER A 31 -19.74 13.03 -4.02
C SER A 31 -21.14 13.56 -3.68
N ILE A 32 -21.65 14.46 -4.53
CA ILE A 32 -23.02 15.02 -4.41
C ILE A 32 -24.10 13.91 -4.42
N LEU A 33 -23.80 12.73 -4.96
CA LEU A 33 -24.69 11.57 -5.01
C LEU A 33 -24.57 10.59 -3.82
N GLY A 34 -23.61 10.78 -2.91
CA GLY A 34 -23.42 9.93 -1.74
C GLY A 34 -21.96 9.56 -1.46
N LYS A 35 -21.77 8.67 -0.46
CA LYS A 35 -20.46 8.13 -0.07
C LYS A 35 -20.18 6.87 -0.88
N HIS A 36 -19.27 6.95 -1.84
CA HIS A 36 -18.78 5.78 -2.58
C HIS A 36 -17.49 5.26 -1.96
N GLN A 37 -17.46 3.96 -1.73
CA GLN A 37 -16.29 3.23 -1.22
C GLN A 37 -15.62 2.51 -2.39
N PHE A 38 -14.29 2.62 -2.47
CA PHE A 38 -13.48 2.02 -3.52
C PHE A 38 -12.48 1.05 -2.90
N THR A 39 -12.54 -0.20 -3.35
CA THR A 39 -11.50 -1.20 -3.11
C THR A 39 -10.29 -0.94 -4.00
N GLY A 40 -9.17 -1.62 -3.73
CA GLY A 40 -8.01 -1.55 -4.60
C GLY A 40 -8.30 -2.05 -6.03
N PHE A 41 -9.20 -3.02 -6.18
CA PHE A 41 -9.59 -3.53 -7.50
C PHE A 41 -10.49 -2.55 -8.26
N ASP A 42 -11.38 -1.82 -7.57
CA ASP A 42 -12.22 -0.80 -8.22
C ASP A 42 -11.35 0.30 -8.82
N LEU A 43 -10.30 0.72 -8.10
CA LEU A 43 -9.34 1.73 -8.58
C LEU A 43 -8.49 1.22 -9.76
N VAL A 44 -8.31 -0.09 -9.89
CA VAL A 44 -7.65 -0.72 -11.05
C VAL A 44 -8.62 -0.87 -12.23
N GLY A 45 -9.91 -1.11 -11.96
CA GLY A 45 -10.96 -1.18 -12.97
C GLY A 45 -11.24 0.19 -13.61
N ASP A 46 -11.45 1.20 -12.76
CA ASP A 46 -12.04 2.49 -13.16
C ASP A 46 -11.04 3.66 -13.18
N GLY A 47 -9.82 3.48 -12.66
CA GLY A 47 -8.80 4.54 -12.63
C GLY A 47 -8.18 4.84 -14.01
N ASP A 48 -7.51 5.98 -14.16
CA ASP A 48 -6.65 6.23 -15.32
C ASP A 48 -5.40 5.32 -15.28
N THR A 49 -4.75 5.08 -16.42
CA THR A 49 -3.62 4.16 -16.64
C THR A 49 -2.55 4.29 -15.55
N ALA A 50 -2.21 5.51 -15.14
CA ALA A 50 -1.24 5.77 -14.08
C ALA A 50 -1.75 5.30 -12.70
N LEU A 51 -2.99 5.66 -12.33
CA LEU A 51 -3.61 5.28 -11.06
C LEU A 51 -3.75 3.75 -10.95
N LYS A 52 -4.08 3.07 -12.05
CA LYS A 52 -4.13 1.61 -12.13
C LYS A 52 -2.78 0.98 -11.79
N ILE A 53 -1.71 1.47 -12.42
CA ILE A 53 -0.34 0.97 -12.20
C ILE A 53 0.06 1.17 -10.74
N TYR A 54 -0.12 2.38 -10.19
CA TYR A 54 0.26 2.69 -8.81
C TYR A 54 -0.49 1.84 -7.80
N THR A 55 -1.78 1.63 -8.04
CA THR A 55 -2.62 0.79 -7.18
C THR A 55 -2.17 -0.67 -7.25
N LEU A 56 -1.86 -1.19 -8.44
CA LEU A 56 -1.32 -2.55 -8.59
C LEU A 56 0.02 -2.76 -7.90
N LEU A 57 0.90 -1.75 -7.84
CA LEU A 57 2.18 -1.86 -7.13
C LEU A 57 2.00 -2.18 -5.64
N ILE A 58 0.92 -1.68 -5.00
CA ILE A 58 0.58 -2.00 -3.61
C ILE A 58 0.34 -3.50 -3.46
N PHE A 59 -0.54 -4.04 -4.29
CA PHE A 59 -0.95 -5.44 -4.26
C PHE A 59 0.20 -6.38 -4.65
N ILE A 60 0.91 -6.07 -5.73
CA ILE A 60 2.05 -6.86 -6.21
C ILE A 60 3.16 -6.85 -5.16
N GLY A 61 3.45 -5.73 -4.52
CA GLY A 61 4.42 -5.65 -3.43
C GLY A 61 4.00 -6.52 -2.24
N GLY A 62 2.73 -6.45 -1.83
CA GLY A 62 2.12 -7.32 -0.80
C GLY A 62 2.30 -8.82 -1.08
N ILE A 63 1.81 -9.28 -2.24
CA ILE A 63 1.88 -10.69 -2.64
C ILE A 63 3.33 -11.14 -2.84
N SER A 64 4.18 -10.32 -3.45
CA SER A 64 5.60 -10.65 -3.63
C SER A 64 6.30 -10.81 -2.28
N GLY A 65 6.00 -9.97 -1.29
CA GLY A 65 6.53 -10.11 0.06
C GLY A 65 6.08 -11.41 0.74
N VAL A 66 4.81 -11.79 0.57
CA VAL A 66 4.29 -13.09 1.03
C VAL A 66 5.06 -14.24 0.36
N VAL A 67 5.16 -14.26 -0.96
CA VAL A 67 5.83 -15.33 -1.72
C VAL A 67 7.32 -15.42 -1.33
N LEU A 68 8.03 -14.30 -1.26
CA LEU A 68 9.44 -14.23 -0.84
C LEU A 68 9.66 -14.71 0.60
N SER A 69 8.61 -14.79 1.42
CA SER A 69 8.69 -15.38 2.76
C SER A 69 8.83 -16.91 2.74
N PHE A 70 8.39 -17.56 1.66
CA PHE A 70 8.48 -19.01 1.48
C PHE A 70 9.62 -19.44 0.54
N VAL A 71 10.02 -18.59 -0.40
CA VAL A 71 11.08 -18.91 -1.37
C VAL A 71 12.46 -18.66 -0.78
N LYS A 72 13.35 -19.66 -0.88
CA LYS A 72 14.75 -19.55 -0.49
C LYS A 72 15.59 -18.98 -1.63
N VAL A 73 15.87 -17.68 -1.58
CA VAL A 73 16.72 -16.97 -2.55
C VAL A 73 17.97 -16.43 -1.85
N GLN A 74 19.12 -16.39 -2.53
CA GLN A 74 20.39 -15.89 -1.96
C GLN A 74 20.27 -14.46 -1.40
N ASN A 75 19.45 -13.61 -2.03
CA ASN A 75 19.22 -12.21 -1.62
C ASN A 75 17.82 -11.98 -1.01
N ALA A 76 17.21 -13.01 -0.40
CA ALA A 76 15.84 -12.95 0.08
C ALA A 76 15.55 -11.76 1.02
N LYS A 77 16.51 -11.34 1.84
CA LYS A 77 16.34 -10.17 2.72
C LYS A 77 16.17 -8.86 1.92
N LEU A 78 17.04 -8.61 0.94
CA LEU A 78 16.95 -7.41 0.10
C LEU A 78 15.68 -7.42 -0.77
N LEU A 79 15.31 -8.58 -1.31
CA LEU A 79 14.10 -8.71 -2.12
C LEU A 79 12.82 -8.46 -1.30
N LYS A 80 12.77 -8.93 -0.04
CA LYS A 80 11.69 -8.63 0.89
C LYS A 80 11.58 -7.13 1.20
N LEU A 81 12.72 -6.47 1.38
CA LEU A 81 12.74 -5.01 1.56
C LEU A 81 12.25 -4.30 0.30
N ALA A 82 12.69 -4.72 -0.88
CA ALA A 82 12.23 -4.16 -2.15
C ALA A 82 10.71 -4.33 -2.33
N ALA A 83 10.16 -5.52 -2.04
CA ALA A 83 8.71 -5.77 -2.11
C ALA A 83 7.91 -4.85 -1.17
N LEU A 84 8.40 -4.65 0.05
CA LEU A 84 7.81 -3.71 1.00
C LEU A 84 7.84 -2.27 0.47
N LEU A 85 9.00 -1.81 0.00
CA LEU A 85 9.18 -0.46 -0.54
C LEU A 85 8.31 -0.20 -1.77
N VAL A 86 8.20 -1.17 -2.69
CA VAL A 86 7.31 -1.09 -3.86
C VAL A 86 5.86 -0.89 -3.42
N SER A 87 5.41 -1.59 -2.39
CA SER A 87 4.03 -1.41 -1.90
C SER A 87 3.79 -0.03 -1.28
N ILE A 88 4.77 0.51 -0.55
CA ILE A 88 4.72 1.85 0.05
C ILE A 88 4.71 2.92 -1.04
N ILE A 89 5.62 2.81 -2.01
CA ILE A 89 5.72 3.76 -3.12
C ILE A 89 4.43 3.76 -3.94
N GLY A 90 3.87 2.58 -4.24
CA GLY A 90 2.58 2.47 -4.93
C GLY A 90 1.47 3.25 -4.22
N PHE A 91 1.34 3.08 -2.90
CA PHE A 91 0.33 3.79 -2.12
C PHE A 91 0.57 5.30 -2.06
N VAL A 92 1.81 5.74 -1.90
CA VAL A 92 2.15 7.17 -1.93
C VAL A 92 1.78 7.78 -3.28
N LEU A 93 2.10 7.10 -4.39
CA LEU A 93 1.75 7.57 -5.73
C LEU A 93 0.24 7.61 -5.94
N VAL A 94 -0.52 6.61 -5.47
CA VAL A 94 -1.99 6.65 -5.49
C VAL A 94 -2.52 7.87 -4.75
N VAL A 95 -2.05 8.11 -3.52
CA VAL A 95 -2.47 9.27 -2.71
C VAL A 95 -2.15 10.59 -3.42
N VAL A 96 -0.93 10.71 -3.99
CA VAL A 96 -0.53 11.91 -4.73
C VAL A 96 -1.41 12.10 -5.97
N SER A 97 -1.66 11.05 -6.76
CA SER A 97 -2.51 11.12 -7.95
C SER A 97 -3.94 11.54 -7.62
N LEU A 98 -4.56 10.95 -6.60
CA LEU A 98 -5.93 11.29 -6.19
C LEU A 98 -6.05 12.75 -5.75
N VAL A 99 -5.04 13.27 -5.06
CA VAL A 99 -4.98 14.69 -4.66
C VAL A 99 -4.85 15.62 -5.86
N HIS A 100 -4.13 15.22 -6.91
CA HIS A 100 -3.97 16.02 -8.13
C HIS A 100 -5.21 15.96 -9.03
N SER A 101 -5.91 14.82 -9.09
CA SER A 101 -7.09 14.61 -9.93
C SER A 101 -8.33 15.38 -9.47
N ASP A 102 -8.51 15.63 -8.16
CA ASP A 102 -9.65 16.38 -7.60
C ASP A 102 -9.56 17.91 -7.78
N GLY A 103 -8.66 18.42 -8.63
CA GLY A 103 -8.67 19.82 -9.07
C GLY A 103 -7.88 20.81 -8.21
N ALA A 104 -6.67 20.43 -7.76
CA ALA A 104 -5.70 21.39 -7.25
C ALA A 104 -4.45 21.41 -8.14
N ALA A 105 -4.42 22.41 -9.02
CA ALA A 105 -3.32 22.71 -9.91
C ALA A 105 -1.94 22.67 -9.22
N ILE A 106 -0.98 22.18 -9.99
CA ILE A 106 0.47 21.99 -9.77
C ILE A 106 1.22 23.26 -9.26
N ILE A 107 0.55 24.39 -8.96
CA ILE A 107 1.20 25.72 -8.87
C ILE A 107 1.12 26.42 -7.50
N LYS A 108 0.50 25.87 -6.45
CA LYS A 108 0.58 26.50 -5.10
C LYS A 108 1.28 25.62 -4.08
N GLY A 109 2.57 25.40 -4.34
CA GLY A 109 3.51 24.92 -3.34
C GLY A 109 3.34 25.68 -2.01
N LEU A 110 3.48 24.94 -0.92
CA LEU A 110 3.55 25.41 0.47
C LEU A 110 2.25 25.50 1.30
N ASN A 111 1.04 25.50 0.73
CA ASN A 111 -0.22 25.42 1.51
C ASN A 111 -0.94 24.07 1.46
N LEU A 112 -0.38 23.07 0.76
CA LEU A 112 -0.96 21.72 0.62
C LEU A 112 -1.00 20.94 1.95
N GLY A 113 -0.10 21.20 2.90
CA GLY A 113 0.11 20.31 4.04
C GLY A 113 -1.12 20.00 4.90
N LYS A 114 -2.00 20.98 5.19
CA LYS A 114 -3.15 20.74 6.09
C LYS A 114 -4.41 20.27 5.38
N LYS A 115 -4.74 20.85 4.22
CA LYS A 115 -5.95 20.48 3.47
C LYS A 115 -5.79 19.13 2.76
N THR A 116 -4.64 18.86 2.16
CA THR A 116 -4.35 17.57 1.52
C THR A 116 -4.33 16.45 2.54
N VAL A 117 -3.66 16.64 3.67
CA VAL A 117 -3.64 15.65 4.76
C VAL A 117 -5.04 15.44 5.33
N SER A 118 -5.82 16.50 5.56
CA SER A 118 -7.20 16.36 6.03
C SER A 118 -8.11 15.64 5.03
N PHE A 119 -7.96 15.88 3.73
CA PHE A 119 -8.69 15.15 2.70
C PHE A 119 -8.32 13.66 2.70
N ILE A 120 -7.02 13.35 2.72
CA ILE A 120 -6.53 11.97 2.80
C ILE A 120 -7.13 11.27 4.02
N PHE A 121 -7.00 11.84 5.22
CA PHE A 121 -7.54 11.22 6.44
C PHE A 121 -9.06 11.04 6.44
N LYS A 122 -9.81 11.90 5.74
CA LYS A 122 -11.27 11.75 5.59
C LYS A 122 -11.65 10.69 4.55
N SER A 123 -10.78 10.48 3.57
CA SER A 123 -10.97 9.51 2.51
C SER A 123 -10.40 8.14 2.84
N LEU A 124 -9.51 7.99 3.82
CA LEU A 124 -8.99 6.68 4.25
C LEU A 124 -10.10 5.81 4.86
N TYR A 125 -10.13 4.55 4.46
CA TYR A 125 -11.08 3.56 4.98
C TYR A 125 -10.36 2.31 5.53
N ALA A 126 -11.11 1.35 6.05
CA ALA A 126 -10.60 0.18 6.78
C ALA A 126 -9.42 -0.54 6.08
N GLY A 127 -9.48 -0.70 4.75
CA GLY A 127 -8.42 -1.32 3.95
C GLY A 127 -7.10 -0.55 4.00
N SER A 128 -7.14 0.78 3.97
CA SER A 128 -5.95 1.62 4.07
C SER A 128 -5.26 1.53 5.43
N TYR A 129 -6.02 1.47 6.52
CA TYR A 129 -5.49 1.25 7.86
C TYR A 129 -4.85 -0.14 7.99
N MET A 130 -5.44 -1.16 7.38
CA MET A 130 -4.86 -2.49 7.33
C MET A 130 -3.55 -2.55 6.53
N ILE A 131 -3.46 -1.83 5.41
CA ILE A 131 -2.22 -1.71 4.63
C ILE A 131 -1.12 -1.06 5.47
N VAL A 132 -1.42 0.06 6.13
CA VAL A 132 -0.44 0.78 6.98
C VAL A 132 -0.02 -0.08 8.18
N ALA A 133 -0.97 -0.72 8.87
CA ALA A 133 -0.67 -1.64 9.96
C ALA A 133 0.20 -2.83 9.46
N GLY A 134 -0.11 -3.35 8.27
CA GLY A 134 0.67 -4.38 7.59
C GLY A 134 2.12 -3.96 7.37
N TRP A 135 2.37 -2.73 6.92
CA TRP A 135 3.74 -2.21 6.77
C TRP A 135 4.47 -2.10 8.10
N ILE A 136 3.83 -1.57 9.14
CA ILE A 136 4.46 -1.44 10.48
C ILE A 136 4.87 -2.82 10.99
N ILE A 137 3.98 -3.80 10.90
CA ILE A 137 4.26 -5.19 11.29
C ILE A 137 5.35 -5.80 10.41
N ALA A 138 5.33 -5.54 9.10
CA ALA A 138 6.33 -6.05 8.17
C ALA A 138 7.72 -5.47 8.45
N ILE A 139 7.82 -4.17 8.74
CA ILE A 139 9.06 -3.49 9.13
C ILE A 139 9.58 -4.06 10.46
N ALA A 140 8.71 -4.18 11.46
CA ALA A 140 9.07 -4.77 12.75
C ALA A 140 9.59 -6.20 12.56
N GLY A 141 8.90 -7.02 11.76
CA GLY A 141 9.38 -8.33 11.35
C GLY A 141 10.74 -8.24 10.68
N PHE A 142 10.91 -7.40 9.67
CA PHE A 142 12.16 -7.26 8.93
C PHE A 142 13.37 -6.89 9.82
N VAL A 143 13.16 -6.03 10.82
CA VAL A 143 14.20 -5.59 11.77
C VAL A 143 14.49 -6.65 12.83
N THR A 144 13.46 -7.31 13.36
CA THR A 144 13.59 -8.29 14.46
C THR A 144 13.95 -9.70 13.99
N GLY A 145 13.59 -10.04 12.75
CA GLY A 145 13.93 -11.31 12.11
C GLY A 145 15.40 -11.37 11.74
N LYS A 146 16.21 -11.80 12.71
CA LYS A 146 17.59 -12.27 12.52
C LYS A 146 17.61 -13.61 11.80
#